data_AF-A0A314XTT0-F1
#
_entry.id   AF-A0A314XTT0-F1
#
_cell.length_a   1.000
_cell.length_b   1.000
_cell.length_c   1.000
_cell.angle_alpha   90.00
_cell.angle_beta   90.00
_cell.angle_gamma   90.00
#
_symmetry.space_group_name_H-M   'P 1'
#
loop_
_entity.id
_entity.type
_entity.pdbx_description
1 polymer ?
#
loop_
_entity_poly.entity_id
_entity_poly.type
_entity_poly.pdbx_seq_one_letter_code
_entity_poly.pdbx_strand_id
1 'polypeptide(L)'
;MSSEPIVNGGVQIHQRSRLPDLTKRELELQYNLVSVIICSAVIVFGSTVYIMTRPRSVYLVDYSCYKPPSRLQAKFEDFMEHSKLTGDFDESSLQFQRKILERSGLGEETCVPEAMHYIPPRPSMAAAREEAEQVIFGALDNLFANTNVKPKDIGILVVNCSLFNPTPSLSAMIVNKYKLRGNIRSFNLGVWGVVLEL
;
A
#
# COMPACT_ATOMS: atom_id res chain seq x y z
N MET A 1 65.33 26.16 -88.86
CA MET A 1 63.99 26.52 -88.36
C MET A 1 63.45 25.30 -87.64
N SER A 2 63.11 25.50 -86.36
CA SER A 2 62.69 24.52 -85.34
C SER A 2 61.61 23.52 -85.78
N SER A 3 61.71 22.27 -85.31
CA SER A 3 60.55 21.47 -84.90
C SER A 3 60.98 20.23 -84.09
N GLU A 4 60.76 20.26 -82.77
CA GLU A 4 60.79 19.10 -81.86
C GLU A 4 59.47 18.31 -81.92
N PRO A 5 59.45 16.99 -81.66
CA PRO A 5 58.24 16.28 -81.30
C PRO A 5 58.09 16.13 -79.77
N ILE A 6 56.83 16.24 -79.36
CA ILE A 6 56.31 16.33 -78.00
C ILE A 6 56.37 14.98 -77.28
N VAL A 7 56.92 14.98 -76.06
CA VAL A 7 56.83 13.88 -75.09
C VAL A 7 55.40 13.78 -74.57
N ASN A 8 54.70 12.69 -74.87
CA ASN A 8 53.38 12.39 -74.33
C ASN A 8 53.53 11.66 -72.99
N GLY A 9 53.81 12.43 -71.94
CA GLY A 9 53.97 11.96 -70.58
C GLY A 9 52.73 12.21 -69.73
N GLY A 10 52.05 11.12 -69.38
CA GLY A 10 51.48 10.93 -68.03
C GLY A 10 50.22 11.71 -67.66
N VAL A 11 49.07 11.07 -67.84
CA VAL A 11 47.90 11.30 -66.98
C VAL A 11 47.28 9.95 -66.61
N GLN A 12 47.85 9.26 -65.61
CA GLN A 12 47.19 8.10 -65.00
C GLN A 12 47.47 7.86 -63.50
N ILE A 13 48.23 8.72 -62.81
CA ILE A 13 48.74 8.38 -61.46
C ILE A 13 48.14 9.25 -60.33
N HIS A 14 46.95 9.82 -60.50
CA HIS A 14 46.32 10.63 -59.42
C HIS A 14 44.94 10.16 -58.95
N GLN A 15 44.31 9.19 -59.63
CA GLN A 15 42.96 8.73 -59.27
C GLN A 15 42.96 7.52 -58.31
N ARG A 16 44.01 6.69 -58.36
CA ARG A 16 44.05 5.39 -57.67
C ARG A 16 44.26 5.45 -56.15
N SER A 17 44.84 6.54 -55.64
CA SER A 17 45.07 6.75 -54.20
C SER A 17 43.83 7.27 -53.46
N ARG A 18 42.86 7.86 -54.16
CA ARG A 18 41.68 8.52 -53.57
C ARG A 18 40.51 7.55 -53.35
N LEU A 19 40.36 6.53 -54.19
CA LEU A 19 39.37 5.46 -54.07
C LEU A 19 39.44 4.63 -52.76
N PRO A 20 40.61 4.13 -52.31
CA PRO A 20 40.71 3.37 -51.06
C PRO A 20 40.44 4.22 -49.80
N ASP A 21 40.57 5.54 -49.91
CA ASP A 21 40.36 6.49 -48.82
C ASP A 21 38.86 6.83 -48.67
N LEU A 22 38.13 6.89 -49.80
CA LEU A 22 36.68 7.04 -49.82
C LEU A 22 35.96 5.80 -49.27
N THR A 23 36.37 4.60 -49.68
CA THR A 23 35.79 3.35 -49.17
C THR A 23 36.10 3.14 -47.68
N LYS A 24 37.27 3.59 -47.20
CA LYS A 24 37.59 3.61 -45.76
C LYS A 24 36.64 4.51 -44.98
N ARG A 25 36.41 5.73 -45.45
CA ARG A 25 35.49 6.69 -44.80
C ARG A 25 34.05 6.20 -44.79
N GLU A 26 33.58 5.58 -45.87
CA GLU A 26 32.24 4.98 -45.93
C GLU A 26 32.07 3.84 -44.91
N LEU A 27 33.09 2.98 -44.76
CA LEU A 27 33.14 1.92 -43.76
C LEU A 27 33.16 2.46 -42.32
N GLU A 28 33.95 3.50 -42.04
CA GLU A 28 33.99 4.17 -40.73
C GLU A 28 32.65 4.82 -40.39
N LEU A 29 31.97 5.43 -41.37
CA LEU A 29 30.64 6.02 -41.18
C LEU A 29 29.59 4.95 -40.85
N GLN A 30 29.59 3.84 -41.60
CA GLN A 30 28.67 2.73 -41.37
C GLN A 30 28.91 2.07 -40.01
N TYR A 31 30.18 1.87 -39.62
CA TYR A 31 30.53 1.30 -38.32
C TYR A 31 30.08 2.19 -37.16
N ASN A 32 30.29 3.52 -37.26
CA ASN A 32 29.81 4.47 -36.26
C ASN A 32 28.28 4.50 -36.18
N LEU A 33 27.57 4.46 -37.30
CA LEU A 33 26.10 4.39 -37.33
C LEU A 33 25.57 3.12 -36.65
N VAL A 34 26.15 1.95 -36.99
CA VAL A 34 25.78 0.66 -36.38
C VAL A 34 26.06 0.67 -34.88
N SER A 35 27.21 1.20 -34.47
CA SER A 35 27.58 1.31 -33.05
C SER A 35 26.63 2.24 -32.27
N VAL A 36 26.26 3.39 -32.83
CA VAL A 36 25.27 4.30 -32.22
C VAL A 36 23.89 3.65 -32.10
N ILE A 37 23.44 2.90 -33.12
CA ILE A 37 22.17 2.18 -33.08
C ILE A 37 22.19 1.09 -32.00
N ILE A 38 23.26 0.30 -31.91
CA ILE A 38 23.39 -0.75 -30.88
C ILE A 38 23.44 -0.12 -29.49
N CYS A 39 24.26 0.91 -29.27
CA CYS A 39 24.37 1.59 -27.98
C CYS A 39 23.04 2.21 -27.55
N SER A 40 22.33 2.88 -28.47
CA SER A 40 21.00 3.43 -28.17
C SER A 40 19.97 2.33 -27.89
N ALA A 41 19.97 1.23 -28.63
CA ALA A 41 19.11 0.08 -28.37
C ALA A 41 19.39 -0.54 -26.99
N VAL A 42 20.66 -0.70 -26.62
CA VAL A 42 21.08 -1.22 -25.30
C VAL A 42 20.65 -0.26 -24.19
N ILE A 43 20.83 1.06 -24.36
CA ILE A 43 20.41 2.06 -23.38
C ILE A 43 18.89 2.07 -23.21
N VAL A 44 18.12 2.04 -24.31
CA VAL A 44 16.65 2.03 -24.26
C VAL A 44 16.15 0.74 -23.63
N PHE A 45 16.69 -0.41 -24.03
CA PHE A 45 16.33 -1.70 -23.45
C PHE A 45 16.69 -1.77 -21.96
N GLY A 46 17.92 -1.40 -21.61
CA GLY A 46 18.39 -1.37 -20.22
C GLY A 46 17.58 -0.42 -19.35
N SER A 47 17.25 0.78 -19.86
CA SER A 47 16.41 1.75 -19.13
C SER A 47 14.99 1.25 -18.95
N THR A 48 14.42 0.60 -19.97
CA THR A 48 13.06 0.03 -19.90
C THR A 48 13.02 -1.10 -18.88
N VAL A 49 13.95 -2.06 -18.95
CA VAL A 49 14.07 -3.16 -17.98
C VAL A 49 14.29 -2.62 -16.57
N TYR A 50 15.15 -1.61 -16.42
CA TYR A 50 15.38 -0.97 -15.14
C TYR A 50 14.08 -0.38 -14.58
N ILE A 51 13.40 0.48 -15.33
CA ILE A 51 12.14 1.13 -14.90
C ILE A 51 11.05 0.09 -14.58
N MET A 52 10.94 -1.00 -15.35
CA MET A 52 9.94 -2.04 -15.13
C MET A 52 10.24 -2.94 -13.94
N THR A 53 11.52 -3.20 -13.64
CA THR A 53 11.95 -4.06 -12.52
C THR A 53 12.15 -3.30 -11.22
N ARG A 54 12.23 -1.97 -11.27
CA ARG A 54 12.33 -1.14 -10.07
C ARG A 54 11.10 -1.35 -9.18
N PRO A 55 11.29 -1.61 -7.88
CA PRO A 55 10.18 -1.70 -6.94
C PRO A 55 9.40 -0.39 -6.94
N ARG A 56 8.08 -0.46 -7.10
CA ARG A 56 7.22 0.70 -7.00
C ARG A 56 7.02 1.03 -5.52
N SER A 57 7.31 2.27 -5.15
CA SER A 57 7.05 2.76 -3.80
C SER A 57 5.55 2.75 -3.51
N VAL A 58 5.19 2.27 -2.31
CA VAL A 58 3.83 2.30 -1.77
C VAL A 58 3.79 3.39 -0.72
N TYR A 59 2.78 4.26 -0.79
CA TYR A 59 2.64 5.41 0.09
C TYR A 59 1.30 5.35 0.83
N LEU A 60 1.32 5.77 2.10
CA LEU A 60 0.11 6.05 2.86
C LEU A 60 -0.43 7.42 2.41
N VAL A 61 -1.63 7.44 1.83
CA VAL A 61 -2.26 8.69 1.38
C VAL A 61 -2.97 9.38 2.54
N ASP A 62 -3.70 8.63 3.36
CA ASP A 62 -4.50 9.14 4.47
C ASP A 62 -4.81 8.01 5.46
N TYR A 63 -5.21 8.36 6.68
CA TYR A 63 -5.66 7.44 7.72
C TYR A 63 -6.82 8.05 8.50
N SER A 64 -7.71 7.19 9.01
CA SER A 64 -8.79 7.64 9.88
C SER A 64 -9.08 6.63 10.97
N CYS A 65 -9.45 7.14 12.14
CA CYS A 65 -9.84 6.36 13.30
C CYS A 65 -11.27 6.72 13.68
N TYR A 66 -12.04 5.74 14.12
CA TYR A 66 -13.33 5.98 14.74
C TYR A 66 -13.13 6.44 16.18
N LYS A 67 -13.77 7.55 16.55
CA LYS A 67 -13.84 8.02 17.94
C LYS A 67 -15.22 7.65 18.51
N PRO A 68 -15.30 6.73 19.48
CA PRO A 68 -16.56 6.40 20.14
C PRO A 68 -17.15 7.61 20.88
N PRO A 69 -18.48 7.67 21.05
CA PRO A 69 -19.12 8.70 21.87
C PRO A 69 -18.71 8.58 23.33
N SER A 70 -18.63 9.71 24.05
CA SER A 70 -18.16 9.77 25.44
C SER A 70 -18.94 8.90 26.43
N ARG A 71 -20.19 8.53 26.12
CA ARG A 71 -20.98 7.60 26.95
C ARG A 71 -20.38 6.20 27.03
N LEU A 72 -19.53 5.82 26.07
CA LEU A 72 -18.87 4.51 26.03
C LEU A 72 -17.54 4.48 26.79
N GLN A 73 -17.12 5.60 27.38
CA GLN A 73 -15.93 5.66 28.23
C GLN A 73 -16.14 4.81 29.48
N ALA A 74 -15.19 3.95 29.78
CA ALA A 74 -15.15 3.15 31.00
C ALA A 74 -14.10 3.75 31.93
N LYS A 75 -14.56 4.59 32.86
CA LYS A 75 -13.69 5.10 33.92
C LYS A 75 -13.23 3.97 34.81
N PHE A 76 -12.06 4.13 35.44
CA PHE A 76 -11.47 3.08 36.25
C PHE A 76 -12.35 2.71 37.44
N GLU A 77 -12.99 3.69 38.08
CA GLU A 77 -13.92 3.46 39.18
C GLU A 77 -15.16 2.68 38.71
N ASP A 78 -15.82 3.15 37.64
CA ASP A 78 -17.00 2.50 37.07
C ASP A 78 -16.70 1.06 36.63
N PHE A 79 -15.55 0.84 35.98
CA PHE A 79 -15.11 -0.49 35.57
C PHE A 79 -14.88 -1.42 36.77
N MET A 80 -14.20 -0.93 37.81
CA MET A 80 -13.94 -1.72 39.02
C MET A 80 -15.24 -2.04 39.79
N GLU A 81 -16.19 -1.10 39.83
CA GLU A 81 -17.51 -1.33 40.41
C GLU A 81 -18.29 -2.38 39.61
N HIS A 82 -18.32 -2.26 38.27
CA HIS A 82 -18.96 -3.23 37.39
C HIS A 82 -18.37 -4.64 37.56
N SER A 83 -17.03 -4.78 37.61
CA SER A 83 -16.37 -6.07 37.85
C SER A 83 -16.79 -6.69 39.17
N LYS A 84 -16.90 -5.88 40.24
CA LYS A 84 -17.35 -6.36 41.56
C LYS A 84 -18.83 -6.77 41.55
N LEU A 85 -19.69 -5.98 40.92
CA LEU A 85 -21.14 -6.24 40.84
C LEU A 85 -21.49 -7.43 39.96
N THR A 86 -20.64 -7.75 38.96
CA THR A 86 -20.82 -8.93 38.11
C THR A 86 -20.71 -10.22 38.92
N GLY A 87 -19.93 -10.24 40.00
CA GLY A 87 -19.84 -11.37 40.93
C GLY A 87 -18.94 -12.53 40.47
N ASP A 88 -18.34 -12.42 39.28
CA ASP A 88 -17.48 -13.45 38.68
C ASP A 88 -16.03 -13.43 39.19
N PHE A 89 -15.65 -12.42 39.96
CA PHE A 89 -14.26 -12.19 40.39
C PHE A 89 -14.12 -12.23 41.91
N ASP A 90 -13.12 -12.98 42.40
CA ASP A 90 -12.70 -12.90 43.79
C ASP A 90 -11.89 -11.62 44.07
N GLU A 91 -11.68 -11.33 45.35
CA GLU A 91 -10.93 -10.13 45.77
C GLU A 91 -9.52 -10.09 45.20
N SER A 92 -8.85 -11.25 45.06
CA SER A 92 -7.50 -11.32 44.52
C SER A 92 -7.45 -10.93 43.04
N SER A 93 -8.46 -11.34 42.28
CA SER A 93 -8.65 -11.05 40.86
C SER A 93 -9.02 -9.58 40.66
N LEU A 94 -9.87 -9.02 41.52
CA LEU A 94 -10.19 -7.58 41.51
C LEU A 94 -8.96 -6.72 41.81
N GLN A 95 -8.13 -7.11 42.78
CA GLN A 95 -6.88 -6.42 43.08
C GLN A 95 -5.88 -6.53 41.90
N PHE A 96 -5.87 -7.65 41.19
CA PHE A 96 -5.06 -7.80 39.98
C PHE A 96 -5.56 -6.89 38.85
N GLN A 97 -6.86 -6.84 38.58
CA GLN A 97 -7.46 -5.93 37.60
C GLN A 97 -7.13 -4.47 37.91
N ARG A 98 -7.25 -4.04 39.17
CA ARG A 98 -6.87 -2.70 39.61
C ARG A 98 -5.42 -2.37 39.28
N LYS A 99 -4.48 -3.27 39.59
CA LYS A 99 -3.07 -3.10 39.26
C LYS A 99 -2.82 -3.01 37.76
N ILE A 100 -3.59 -3.73 36.94
CA ILE A 100 -3.52 -3.62 35.48
C ILE A 100 -3.97 -2.23 35.05
N LEU A 101 -5.12 -1.74 35.52
CA LEU A 101 -5.62 -0.41 35.16
C LEU A 101 -4.60 0.68 35.51
N GLU A 102 -4.03 0.64 36.70
CA GLU A 102 -3.02 1.61 37.17
C GLU A 102 -1.69 1.58 36.40
N ARG A 103 -1.36 0.48 35.71
CA ARG A 103 -0.05 0.25 35.08
C ARG A 103 -0.08 0.03 33.57
N SER A 104 -1.26 -0.11 32.98
CA SER A 104 -1.45 -0.40 31.55
C SER A 104 -1.21 0.80 30.65
N GLY A 105 -1.17 2.03 31.20
CA GLY A 105 -1.11 3.26 30.43
C GLY A 105 -2.45 3.66 29.77
N LEU A 106 -3.54 2.95 30.11
CA LEU A 106 -4.89 3.35 29.72
C LEU A 106 -5.30 4.62 30.49
N GLY A 107 -6.07 5.49 29.83
CA GLY A 107 -6.64 6.69 30.45
C GLY A 107 -8.13 6.53 30.76
N GLU A 108 -8.69 7.47 31.51
CA GLU A 108 -10.13 7.53 31.84
C GLU A 108 -11.03 7.76 30.61
N GLU A 109 -10.45 8.09 29.45
CA GLU A 109 -11.15 8.23 28.17
C GLU A 109 -11.25 6.92 27.39
N THR A 110 -10.69 5.82 27.92
CA THR A 110 -10.73 4.50 27.27
C THR A 110 -12.16 4.02 27.13
N CYS A 111 -12.56 3.62 25.94
CA CYS A 111 -13.92 3.17 25.65
C CYS A 111 -14.00 1.65 25.57
N VAL A 112 -15.13 1.09 25.97
CA VAL A 112 -15.46 -0.35 25.82
C VAL A 112 -16.78 -0.51 25.07
N PRO A 113 -17.05 -1.69 24.46
CA PRO A 113 -18.30 -1.93 23.75
C PRO A 113 -19.53 -1.66 24.62
N GLU A 114 -20.63 -1.15 24.03
CA GLU A 114 -21.90 -0.91 24.73
C GLU A 114 -22.38 -2.15 25.52
N ALA A 115 -22.18 -3.34 24.97
CA ALA A 115 -22.52 -4.62 25.62
C ALA A 115 -21.82 -4.84 26.98
N MET A 116 -20.66 -4.20 27.21
CA MET A 116 -19.87 -4.32 28.44
C MET A 116 -20.31 -3.32 29.53
N HIS A 117 -21.14 -2.33 29.19
CA HIS A 117 -21.68 -1.36 30.14
C HIS A 117 -22.93 -1.86 30.88
N TYR A 118 -23.47 -3.03 30.51
CA TYR A 118 -24.56 -3.67 31.25
C TYR A 118 -24.03 -4.48 32.44
N ILE A 119 -24.83 -4.60 33.50
CA ILE A 119 -24.56 -5.48 34.64
C ILE A 119 -25.69 -6.52 34.74
N PRO A 120 -25.40 -7.83 34.55
CA PRO A 120 -24.14 -8.37 34.01
C PRO A 120 -23.94 -7.97 32.52
N PRO A 121 -22.71 -8.05 31.98
CA PRO A 121 -22.43 -7.79 30.57
C PRO A 121 -23.32 -8.61 29.64
N ARG A 122 -23.70 -8.03 28.49
CA ARG A 122 -24.60 -8.65 27.51
C ARG A 122 -23.94 -8.88 26.15
N PRO A 123 -22.82 -9.62 26.08
CA PRO A 123 -22.18 -9.89 24.80
C PRO A 123 -23.10 -10.73 23.91
N SER A 124 -23.20 -10.34 22.65
CA SER A 124 -23.93 -11.11 21.64
C SER A 124 -23.31 -10.90 20.26
N MET A 125 -23.55 -11.84 19.34
CA MET A 125 -23.12 -11.68 17.95
C MET A 125 -23.76 -10.46 17.29
N ALA A 126 -24.98 -10.10 17.67
CA ALA A 126 -25.65 -8.89 17.19
C ALA A 126 -24.95 -7.62 17.68
N ALA A 127 -24.64 -7.55 18.97
CA ALA A 127 -23.95 -6.40 19.56
C ALA A 127 -22.53 -6.23 18.99
N ALA A 128 -21.77 -7.32 18.86
CA ALA A 128 -20.45 -7.29 18.24
C ALA A 128 -20.50 -6.86 16.76
N ARG A 129 -21.54 -7.28 16.03
CA ARG A 129 -21.77 -6.82 14.65
C ARG A 129 -22.06 -5.33 14.59
N GLU A 130 -22.96 -4.85 15.44
CA GLU A 130 -23.33 -3.44 15.49
C GLU A 130 -22.11 -2.56 15.81
N GLU A 131 -21.31 -2.94 16.81
CA GLU A 131 -20.07 -2.24 17.15
C GLU A 131 -19.09 -2.23 15.97
N ALA A 132 -18.83 -3.39 15.37
CA ALA A 132 -17.91 -3.49 14.23
C ALA A 132 -18.38 -2.62 13.06
N GLU A 133 -19.68 -2.57 12.77
CA GLU A 133 -20.25 -1.69 11.76
C GLU A 133 -20.03 -0.21 12.09
N GLN A 134 -20.32 0.22 13.33
CA GLN A 134 -20.10 1.60 13.75
C GLN A 134 -18.62 2.01 13.62
N VAL A 135 -17.70 1.18 14.11
CA VAL A 135 -16.26 1.45 14.10
C VAL A 135 -15.72 1.49 12.67
N ILE A 136 -15.98 0.43 11.88
CA ILE A 136 -15.45 0.30 10.53
C ILE A 136 -16.02 1.37 9.61
N PHE A 137 -17.34 1.57 9.66
CA PHE A 137 -17.98 2.52 8.76
C PHE A 137 -17.71 3.96 9.18
N GLY A 138 -17.67 4.28 10.47
CA GLY A 138 -17.30 5.61 10.93
C GLY A 138 -15.88 6.01 10.52
N ALA A 139 -14.92 5.08 10.59
CA ALA A 139 -13.56 5.33 10.11
C ALA A 139 -13.51 5.49 8.57
N LEU A 140 -14.19 4.63 7.82
CA LEU A 140 -14.20 4.69 6.36
C LEU A 140 -14.94 5.91 5.81
N ASP A 141 -16.03 6.33 6.43
CA ASP A 141 -16.78 7.52 6.03
C ASP A 141 -15.89 8.77 6.13
N ASN A 142 -15.14 8.90 7.24
CA ASN A 142 -14.16 9.96 7.42
C ASN A 142 -13.01 9.88 6.40
N LEU A 143 -12.48 8.67 6.15
CA LEU A 143 -11.40 8.46 5.18
C LEU A 143 -11.82 8.87 3.76
N PHE A 144 -13.03 8.49 3.33
CA PHE A 144 -13.56 8.87 2.02
C PHE A 144 -13.84 10.37 1.92
N ALA A 145 -14.31 10.99 3.00
CA ALA A 145 -14.52 12.43 3.05
C ALA A 145 -13.20 13.21 2.92
N ASN A 146 -12.15 12.78 3.61
CA ASN A 146 -10.84 13.44 3.59
C ASN A 146 -10.12 13.29 2.24
N THR A 147 -10.17 12.09 1.67
CA THR A 147 -9.38 11.76 0.47
C THR A 147 -10.08 12.06 -0.85
N ASN A 148 -11.42 12.15 -0.86
CA ASN A 148 -12.25 12.17 -2.06
C ASN A 148 -12.02 10.97 -3.00
N VAL A 149 -11.44 9.86 -2.50
CA VAL A 149 -11.26 8.63 -3.27
C VAL A 149 -12.62 7.99 -3.50
N LYS A 150 -12.93 7.67 -4.76
CA LYS A 150 -14.18 6.98 -5.08
C LYS A 150 -14.07 5.53 -4.65
N PRO A 151 -15.10 4.95 -4.00
CA PRO A 151 -15.11 3.53 -3.61
C PRO A 151 -14.81 2.56 -4.78
N LYS A 152 -15.14 2.94 -6.03
CA LYS A 152 -14.86 2.14 -7.23
C LYS A 152 -13.38 2.12 -7.65
N ASP A 153 -12.58 3.08 -7.19
CA ASP A 153 -11.15 3.17 -7.51
C ASP A 153 -10.31 2.26 -6.59
N ILE A 154 -10.90 1.75 -5.51
CA ILE A 154 -10.21 0.87 -4.54
C ILE A 154 -9.96 -0.50 -5.16
N GLY A 155 -8.68 -0.85 -5.26
CA GLY A 155 -8.25 -2.07 -5.93
C GLY A 155 -8.23 -3.31 -5.05
N ILE A 156 -7.85 -3.11 -3.80
CA ILE A 156 -7.56 -4.13 -2.80
C ILE A 156 -8.15 -3.64 -1.48
N LEU A 157 -8.84 -4.52 -0.77
CA LEU A 157 -9.32 -4.28 0.58
C LEU A 157 -8.71 -5.34 1.50
N VAL A 158 -8.03 -4.90 2.55
CA VAL A 158 -7.53 -5.79 3.61
C VAL A 158 -8.23 -5.38 4.90
N VAL A 159 -8.92 -6.34 5.51
CA VAL A 159 -9.55 -6.16 6.82
C VAL A 159 -8.86 -7.09 7.80
N ASN A 160 -8.43 -6.55 8.93
CA ASN A 160 -7.90 -7.33 10.05
C ASN A 160 -8.85 -7.20 11.24
N CYS A 161 -9.33 -8.32 11.77
CA CYS A 161 -10.05 -8.34 13.04
C CYS A 161 -9.80 -9.66 13.77
N SER A 162 -9.27 -9.56 14.99
CA SER A 162 -9.03 -10.73 15.86
C SER A 162 -10.23 -11.07 16.73
N LEU A 163 -11.02 -10.08 17.13
CA LEU A 163 -12.10 -10.22 18.13
C LEU A 163 -13.42 -10.73 17.53
N PHE A 164 -13.68 -10.47 16.25
CA PHE A 164 -14.96 -10.77 15.64
C PHE A 164 -14.83 -11.13 14.16
N ASN A 165 -15.12 -12.38 13.80
CA ASN A 165 -15.06 -12.90 12.44
C ASN A 165 -16.40 -13.52 12.02
N PRO A 166 -17.43 -12.70 11.71
CA PRO A 166 -18.77 -13.17 11.38
C PRO A 166 -18.84 -13.77 9.96
N THR A 167 -19.96 -14.45 9.70
CA THR A 167 -20.42 -14.74 8.34
C THR A 167 -21.70 -13.93 8.07
N PRO A 168 -21.79 -13.16 6.96
CA PRO A 168 -20.72 -12.81 6.02
C PRO A 168 -19.56 -12.03 6.69
N SER A 169 -18.37 -12.09 6.10
CA SER A 169 -17.14 -11.47 6.65
C SER A 169 -17.22 -9.95 6.72
N LEU A 170 -16.38 -9.34 7.56
CA LEU A 170 -16.28 -7.87 7.67
C LEU A 170 -15.88 -7.24 6.33
N SER A 171 -14.96 -7.86 5.59
CA SER A 171 -14.60 -7.42 4.23
C SER A 171 -15.80 -7.43 3.28
N ALA A 172 -16.66 -8.46 3.33
CA ALA A 172 -17.87 -8.53 2.51
C ALA A 172 -18.88 -7.45 2.91
N MET A 173 -18.98 -7.14 4.20
CA MET A 173 -19.83 -6.05 4.70
C MET A 173 -19.40 -4.68 4.14
N ILE A 174 -18.10 -4.39 4.15
CA ILE A 174 -17.54 -3.15 3.58
C ILE A 174 -17.80 -3.09 2.07
N VAL A 175 -17.48 -4.16 1.33
CA VAL A 175 -17.69 -4.24 -0.13
C VAL A 175 -19.14 -3.95 -0.47
N ASN A 176 -20.08 -4.56 0.26
CA ASN A 176 -21.50 -4.39 0.01
C ASN A 176 -22.02 -3.00 0.39
N LYS A 177 -21.55 -2.40 1.50
CA LYS A 177 -22.00 -1.08 1.95
C LYS A 177 -21.55 0.03 0.99
N TYR A 178 -20.26 0.07 0.67
CA TYR A 178 -19.68 1.16 -0.15
C TYR A 178 -19.76 0.90 -1.66
N LYS A 179 -20.32 -0.25 -2.07
CA LYS A 179 -20.42 -0.66 -3.47
C LYS A 179 -19.06 -0.58 -4.17
N LEU A 180 -18.06 -1.20 -3.54
CA LEU A 180 -16.73 -1.34 -4.11
C LEU A 180 -16.79 -2.07 -5.45
N ARG A 181 -15.73 -1.93 -6.26
CA ARG A 181 -15.70 -2.52 -7.60
C ARG A 181 -15.90 -4.05 -7.57
N GLY A 182 -16.56 -4.58 -8.59
CA GLY A 182 -16.88 -6.02 -8.67
C GLY A 182 -15.67 -6.97 -8.77
N ASN A 183 -14.52 -6.46 -9.24
CA ASN A 183 -13.25 -7.20 -9.33
C ASN A 183 -12.27 -6.85 -8.19
N ILE A 184 -12.79 -6.43 -7.03
CA ILE A 184 -11.95 -6.14 -5.87
C ILE A 184 -11.28 -7.42 -5.35
N ARG A 185 -10.03 -7.28 -4.90
CA ARG A 185 -9.34 -8.31 -4.12
C ARG A 185 -9.55 -8.01 -2.64
N SER A 186 -10.44 -8.75 -1.98
CA SER A 186 -10.75 -8.56 -0.56
C SER A 186 -10.16 -9.67 0.31
N PHE A 187 -9.44 -9.30 1.37
CA PHE A 187 -8.85 -10.23 2.34
C PHE A 187 -9.43 -9.94 3.72
N ASN A 188 -9.89 -10.97 4.42
CA ASN A 188 -10.32 -10.89 5.81
C ASN A 188 -9.36 -11.71 6.67
N LEU A 189 -8.45 -11.03 7.35
CA LEU A 189 -7.44 -11.61 8.22
C LEU A 189 -8.05 -11.78 9.61
N GLY A 190 -8.28 -13.04 9.99
CA GLY A 190 -8.72 -13.42 11.34
C GLY A 190 -7.61 -14.19 12.08
N VAL A 191 -7.62 -14.09 13.40
CA VAL A 191 -6.80 -14.90 14.34
C VAL A 191 -5.28 -14.85 14.06
N TRP A 192 -4.71 -13.64 13.98
CA TRP A 192 -3.25 -13.42 14.00
C TRP A 192 -2.80 -12.36 15.02
N GLY A 193 -3.61 -12.08 16.04
CA GLY A 193 -3.24 -11.28 17.21
C GLY A 193 -2.51 -9.95 16.93
N VAL A 194 -1.64 -9.55 17.87
CA VAL A 194 -0.86 -8.29 17.91
C VAL A 194 0.25 -8.21 16.82
N VAL A 195 0.37 -9.22 15.94
CA VAL A 195 1.54 -9.38 15.03
C VAL A 195 1.44 -8.54 13.74
N LEU A 196 0.45 -7.66 13.60
CA LEU A 196 0.25 -6.84 12.38
C LEU A 196 0.69 -5.37 12.48
N GLU A 197 1.44 -4.97 13.51
CA GLU A 197 2.27 -3.75 13.45
C GLU A 197 3.66 -4.11 12.91
N LEU A 198 3.89 -3.80 11.62
CA LEU A 198 5.21 -3.70 10.99
C LEU A 198 5.40 -2.28 10.46
#